data_AF-A0A943B8Q2-F1
#
_entry.id   AF-A0A943B8Q2-F1
#
_cell.length_a   1.000
_cell.length_b   1.000
_cell.length_c   1.000
_cell.angle_alpha   90.00
_cell.angle_beta   90.00
_cell.angle_gamma   90.00
#
_symmetry.space_group_name_H-M   'P 1'
#
loop_
_entity.id
_entity.type
_entity.pdbx_description
1 polymer ?
#
loop_
_entity_poly.entity_id
_entity_poly.type
_entity_poly.pdbx_seq_one_letter_code
_entity_poly.pdbx_strand_id
1 'polypeptide(L)'
;MRSDKIEELMDIYETLVDAGVTFYYEDEEISHGEVTSLTFNEDDTVDIELDESENFTVEVKDFINNHSKEGMNYHCFETVRKFDKLLS
;
A
#
# COMPACT_ATOMS: atom_id res chain seq x y z
N MET A 1 -13.53 -1.37 -6.32
CA MET A 1 -12.68 -2.56 -6.60
C MET A 1 -13.47 -3.87 -6.42
N ARG A 2 -13.05 -4.98 -7.06
CA ARG A 2 -13.67 -6.31 -6.85
C ARG A 2 -13.02 -7.02 -5.67
N SER A 3 -13.79 -7.73 -4.86
CA SER A 3 -13.30 -8.51 -3.70
C SER A 3 -12.11 -9.44 -4.02
N ASP A 4 -12.15 -10.22 -5.12
CA ASP A 4 -11.02 -11.09 -5.51
C ASP A 4 -9.70 -10.31 -5.70
N LYS A 5 -9.78 -9.07 -6.21
CA LYS A 5 -8.61 -8.20 -6.44
C LYS A 5 -8.09 -7.61 -5.13
N ILE A 6 -8.99 -7.33 -4.18
CA ILE A 6 -8.64 -6.87 -2.83
C ILE A 6 -7.89 -7.97 -2.10
N GLU A 7 -8.40 -9.21 -2.08
CA GLU A 7 -7.73 -10.35 -1.45
C GLU A 7 -6.32 -10.54 -2.01
N GLU A 8 -6.16 -10.52 -3.34
CA GLU A 8 -4.85 -10.68 -3.96
C GLU A 8 -3.87 -9.54 -3.63
N LEU A 9 -4.36 -8.30 -3.51
CA LEU A 9 -3.54 -7.16 -3.10
C LEU A 9 -3.09 -7.27 -1.65
N MET A 10 -3.98 -7.71 -0.76
CA MET A 10 -3.67 -7.92 0.66
C MET A 10 -2.62 -9.02 0.84
N ASP A 11 -2.77 -10.16 0.17
CA ASP A 11 -1.79 -11.26 0.20
C ASP A 11 -0.39 -10.80 -0.25
N ILE A 12 -0.35 -9.98 -1.31
CA ILE A 12 0.91 -9.44 -1.85
C ILE A 12 1.51 -8.42 -0.89
N TYR A 13 0.69 -7.53 -0.31
CA TYR A 13 1.15 -6.55 0.68
C TYR A 13 1.80 -7.25 1.88
N GLU A 14 1.12 -8.23 2.47
CA GLU A 14 1.66 -9.02 3.59
C GLU A 14 2.99 -9.70 3.22
N THR A 15 3.05 -10.32 2.03
CA THR A 15 4.28 -10.95 1.52
C THR A 15 5.44 -9.95 1.38
N LEU A 16 5.15 -8.71 0.97
CA LEU A 16 6.16 -7.67 0.81
C LEU A 16 6.67 -7.19 2.17
N VAL A 17 5.77 -6.93 3.12
CA VAL A 17 6.12 -6.55 4.50
C VAL A 17 6.97 -7.63 5.17
N ASP A 18 6.56 -8.90 5.06
CA ASP A 18 7.33 -10.05 5.59
C ASP A 18 8.72 -10.18 4.96
N ALA A 19 8.87 -9.74 3.72
CA ALA A 19 10.14 -9.73 3.02
C ALA A 19 11.01 -8.49 3.32
N GLY A 20 10.55 -7.61 4.22
CA GLY A 20 11.25 -6.41 4.67
C GLY A 20 11.04 -5.19 3.78
N VAL A 21 9.99 -5.17 2.95
CA VAL A 21 9.60 -3.97 2.20
C VAL A 21 8.77 -3.07 3.11
N THR A 22 9.21 -1.83 3.25
CA THR A 22 8.50 -0.81 4.01
C THR A 22 7.73 0.10 3.07
N PHE A 23 6.47 0.37 3.41
CA PHE A 23 5.61 1.28 2.66
C PHE A 23 5.57 2.62 3.36
N TYR A 24 5.57 3.71 2.59
CA TYR A 24 5.40 5.07 3.10
C TYR A 24 4.31 5.78 2.32
N TYR A 25 3.69 6.78 2.94
CA TYR A 25 2.70 7.64 2.30
C TYR A 25 2.92 9.10 2.70
N GLU A 26 2.80 10.02 1.74
CA GLU A 26 2.85 11.46 1.96
C GLU A 26 1.97 12.19 0.94
N ASP A 27 1.24 13.22 1.36
CA ASP A 27 0.43 14.07 0.47
C ASP A 27 0.45 15.52 0.99
N GLU A 28 -0.18 16.45 0.26
CA GLU A 28 -0.31 17.86 0.65
C GLU A 28 -0.95 18.04 2.04
N GLU A 29 -1.85 17.12 2.44
CA GLU A 29 -2.56 17.14 3.73
C GLU A 29 -1.99 16.17 4.77
N ILE A 30 -1.25 15.14 4.35
CA ILE A 30 -0.78 14.05 5.21
C ILE A 30 0.74 14.06 5.25
N SER A 31 1.29 14.21 6.46
CA SER A 31 2.74 14.20 6.65
C SER A 31 3.31 12.82 6.34
N HIS A 32 4.54 12.80 5.81
CA HIS A 32 5.25 11.57 5.51
C HIS A 32 5.31 10.62 6.70
N GLY A 33 4.84 9.39 6.51
CA GLY A 33 4.84 8.36 7.54
C GLY A 33 4.96 6.95 6.97
N GLU A 34 5.47 6.03 7.78
CA GLU A 34 5.50 4.59 7.47
C GLU A 34 4.10 4.01 7.59
N VAL A 35 3.65 3.27 6.59
CA VAL A 35 2.35 2.59 6.59
C VAL A 35 2.46 1.30 7.41
N THR A 36 1.87 1.31 8.60
CA THR A 36 1.87 0.18 9.54
C THR A 36 0.69 -0.77 9.33
N SER A 37 -0.39 -0.27 8.73
CA SER A 37 -1.57 -1.05 8.32
C SER A 37 -2.12 -0.50 7.01
N LEU A 38 -2.63 -1.38 6.17
CA LEU A 38 -3.20 -1.05 4.87
C LEU A 38 -4.41 -1.93 4.60
N THR A 39 -5.53 -1.38 4.13
CA THR A 39 -6.71 -2.15 3.73
C THR A 39 -7.39 -1.52 2.51
N PHE A 40 -7.60 -2.31 1.45
CA PHE A 40 -8.34 -1.88 0.26
C PHE A 40 -9.84 -2.14 0.40
N ASN A 41 -10.66 -1.17 -0.02
CA ASN A 41 -12.11 -1.24 0.06
C ASN A 41 -12.78 -1.42 -1.32
N GLU A 42 -14.05 -1.86 -1.32
CA GLU A 42 -14.81 -2.07 -2.56
C GLU A 42 -15.19 -0.77 -3.27
N ASP A 43 -15.18 0.37 -2.57
CA ASP A 43 -15.52 1.70 -3.08
C ASP A 43 -14.31 2.46 -3.65
N ASP A 44 -13.22 1.74 -3.98
CA ASP A 44 -11.98 2.31 -4.52
C ASP A 44 -11.26 3.27 -3.55
N THR A 45 -11.45 3.05 -2.24
CA THR A 45 -10.67 3.69 -1.16
C THR A 45 -9.67 2.72 -0.53
N VAL A 46 -8.69 3.27 0.18
CA VAL A 46 -7.70 2.57 1.01
C VAL A 46 -7.67 3.21 2.38
N ASP A 47 -7.80 2.38 3.40
CA ASP A 47 -7.52 2.76 4.77
C ASP A 47 -6.04 2.49 5.07
N ILE A 48 -5.31 3.52 5.52
CA ILE A 48 -3.92 3.42 5.95
C ILE A 48 -3.77 3.88 7.40
N GLU A 49 -2.93 3.17 8.15
CA GLU A 49 -2.42 3.62 9.45
C GLU A 49 -0.95 4.03 9.26
N LEU A 50 -0.59 5.22 9.75
CA LEU A 50 0.78 5.71 9.71
C LEU A 50 1.44 5.62 11.09
N ASP A 51 2.73 5.27 11.11
CA ASP A 51 3.64 5.43 12.24
C ASP A 51 3.42 6.81 12.89
N GLU A 52 3.27 6.82 14.22
CA GLU A 52 3.08 8.02 15.04
C GLU A 52 1.78 8.85 14.78
N SER A 53 0.81 8.37 13.98
CA SER A 53 -0.36 9.17 13.54
C SER A 53 -1.73 8.46 13.56
N GLU A 54 -2.77 9.21 13.14
CA GLU A 54 -4.16 8.77 12.98
C GLU A 54 -4.35 7.85 11.74
N ASN A 55 -5.51 7.17 11.68
CA ASN A 55 -5.92 6.42 10.50
C ASN A 55 -6.48 7.35 9.43
N PHE A 56 -6.10 7.13 8.17
CA PHE A 56 -6.57 7.90 7.02
C PHE A 56 -7.29 7.00 6.03
N THR A 57 -8.38 7.49 5.45
CA THR A 57 -9.02 6.89 4.28
C THR A 57 -8.69 7.76 3.08
N VAL A 58 -8.00 7.19 2.09
CA VAL A 58 -7.59 7.88 0.86
C VAL A 58 -8.15 7.16 -0.36
N GLU A 59 -8.29 7.87 -1.47
CA GLU A 59 -8.66 7.24 -2.74
C GLU A 59 -7.52 6.33 -3.21
N VAL A 60 -7.83 5.16 -3.80
CA VAL A 60 -6.81 4.26 -4.40
C VAL A 60 -5.93 5.01 -5.40
N LYS A 61 -6.53 5.95 -6.14
CA LYS A 61 -5.80 6.77 -7.11
C LYS A 61 -4.74 7.66 -6.43
N ASP A 62 -5.06 8.24 -5.30
CA ASP A 62 -4.14 9.11 -4.56
C ASP A 62 -3.07 8.25 -3.90
N PHE A 63 -3.45 7.10 -3.33
CA PHE A 63 -2.53 6.06 -2.89
C PHE A 63 -1.47 5.76 -3.96
N ILE A 64 -1.87 5.45 -5.19
CA ILE A 64 -0.95 5.13 -6.30
C ILE A 64 0.07 6.25 -6.58
N ASN A 65 -0.34 7.51 -6.49
CA ASN A 65 0.53 8.65 -6.81
C ASN A 65 1.49 9.00 -5.68
N ASN A 66 1.08 8.76 -4.45
CA ASN A 66 1.68 9.33 -3.24
C ASN A 66 2.37 8.30 -2.34
N HIS A 67 2.13 7.01 -2.54
CA HIS A 67 2.84 5.96 -1.81
C HIS A 67 4.25 5.74 -2.38
N SER A 68 5.18 5.40 -1.50
CA SER A 68 6.51 4.94 -1.86
C SER A 68 6.87 3.65 -1.12
N LYS A 69 7.91 2.98 -1.60
CA LYS A 69 8.33 1.66 -1.11
C LYS A 69 9.85 1.65 -0.95
N GLU A 70 10.34 1.20 0.19
CA GLU A 70 11.76 0.99 0.47
C GLU A 70 12.05 -0.47 0.87
N GLY A 71 13.31 -0.84 1.02
CA GLY A 71 13.70 -2.21 1.42
C GLY A 71 13.56 -3.27 0.32
N MET A 72 13.21 -2.87 -0.91
CA MET A 72 13.10 -3.78 -2.05
C MET A 72 14.44 -4.46 -2.37
N ASN A 73 14.42 -5.80 -2.37
CA ASN A 73 15.56 -6.63 -2.77
C ASN A 73 15.24 -7.45 -4.04
N TYR A 74 16.22 -8.18 -4.57
CA TYR A 74 16.06 -8.98 -5.79
C TYR A 74 14.94 -10.03 -5.71
N HIS A 75 14.64 -10.53 -4.51
CA HIS A 75 13.59 -11.54 -4.28
C HIS A 75 12.18 -10.93 -4.26
N CYS A 76 12.03 -9.66 -3.89
CA CYS A 76 10.73 -8.98 -3.80
C CYS A 76 10.31 -8.31 -5.12
N PHE A 77 11.22 -8.20 -6.08
CA PHE A 77 11.01 -7.39 -7.27
C PHE A 77 9.84 -7.83 -8.15
N GLU A 78 9.63 -9.14 -8.31
CA GLU A 78 8.48 -9.66 -9.05
C GLU A 78 7.17 -9.40 -8.32
N THR A 79 7.18 -9.56 -7.00
CA THR A 79 6.03 -9.31 -6.13
C THR A 79 5.61 -7.84 -6.13
N VAL A 80 6.57 -6.91 -6.07
CA VAL A 80 6.30 -5.47 -6.20
C VAL A 80 5.67 -5.14 -7.55
N ARG A 81 6.20 -5.70 -8.65
CA ARG A 81 5.62 -5.50 -9.98
C ARG A 81 4.20 -6.07 -10.09
N LYS A 82 3.90 -7.15 -9.38
CA LYS A 82 2.56 -7.72 -9.32
C LYS A 82 1.61 -6.79 -8.57
N PHE A 83 2.05 -6.24 -7.44
CA PHE A 83 1.33 -5.23 -6.67
C PHE A 83 0.98 -4.02 -7.55
N ASP A 84 1.97 -3.41 -8.21
CA ASP A 84 1.77 -2.23 -9.04
C ASP A 84 0.82 -2.50 -10.23
N LYS A 85 0.89 -3.69 -10.83
CA LYS A 85 -0.03 -4.09 -11.90
C LYS A 85 -1.46 -4.27 -11.43
N LEU A 86 -1.64 -4.76 -10.21
CA LEU A 86 -2.96 -4.86 -9.62
C LEU A 86 -3.49 -3.48 -9.26
N LEU A 87 -2.65 -2.52 -8.88
CA LEU A 87 -3.15 -1.16 -8.62
C LEU A 87 -3.55 -0.39 -9.88
N SER A 88 -2.99 -0.73 -11.04
CA SER A 88 -3.36 -0.16 -12.35
C SER A 88 -4.71 -0.63 -12.88
#